data_AF-A0A3R6R9B4-F1
#
_entry.id   AF-A0A3R6R9B4-F1
#
_cell.length_a   1.000
_cell.length_b   1.000
_cell.length_c   1.000
_cell.angle_alpha   90.00
_cell.angle_beta   90.00
_cell.angle_gamma   90.00
#
_symmetry.space_group_name_H-M   'P 1'
#
loop_
_entity.id
_entity.type
_entity.pdbx_description
1 polymer ?
#
loop_
_entity_poly.entity_id
_entity_poly.type
_entity_poly.pdbx_seq_one_letter_code
_entity_poly.pdbx_strand_id
1 'polypeptide(L)'
;MNRKFFSFIINALLFSCLFVSCDDGKIYDEGRHVEIEGGIARVTATIQGVQTWPSDYTIVVAGFKKDDEYAAVAKTVTTADDGSMDLILKGISNEVNQIEVCVINKLRKRIVSFYQTDFTDSSDTLKLDIGTVNASLFNGIQKSIFDASCTGCHGAGASAADGLYLTEGKSYSALVNVKANSSNEGKMLVKPGDADNSFIMDVLTEGASNHYHNDLLSGSPEKISLLKSWIEGGAQE
;
A
#
# COMPACT_ATOMS: atom_id res chain seq x y z
N MET A 1 -66.71 -4.00 -63.63
CA MET A 1 -67.04 -3.52 -62.27
C MET A 1 -68.15 -4.44 -61.77
N ASN A 2 -68.09 -5.34 -60.77
CA ASN A 2 -67.23 -5.55 -59.62
C ASN A 2 -67.34 -7.02 -59.16
N ARG A 3 -66.45 -7.91 -59.62
CA ARG A 3 -66.25 -9.25 -59.00
C ARG A 3 -64.83 -9.46 -58.48
N LYS A 4 -64.01 -8.40 -58.48
CA LYS A 4 -62.67 -8.39 -57.87
C LYS A 4 -62.69 -7.96 -56.39
N PHE A 5 -63.85 -7.53 -55.87
CA PHE A 5 -63.98 -7.06 -54.48
C PHE A 5 -64.20 -8.17 -53.45
N PHE A 6 -64.65 -9.36 -53.86
CA PHE A 6 -64.92 -10.46 -52.92
C PHE A 6 -63.71 -11.36 -52.65
N SER A 7 -62.64 -11.25 -53.46
CA SER A 7 -61.41 -12.04 -53.31
C SER A 7 -60.36 -11.38 -52.39
N PHE A 8 -60.61 -10.13 -51.97
CA PHE A 8 -59.63 -9.37 -51.17
C PHE A 8 -59.84 -9.49 -49.66
N ILE A 9 -61.01 -9.94 -49.21
CA ILE A 9 -61.36 -10.04 -47.77
C ILE A 9 -60.95 -11.40 -47.17
N ILE A 10 -60.79 -12.45 -47.97
CA ILE A 10 -60.43 -13.79 -47.47
C ILE A 10 -58.90 -14.03 -47.43
N ASN A 11 -58.12 -13.35 -48.28
CA ASN A 11 -56.65 -13.47 -48.26
C ASN A 11 -55.94 -12.49 -47.31
N ALA A 12 -56.66 -11.56 -46.68
CA ALA A 12 -56.13 -10.72 -45.61
C ALA A 12 -56.14 -11.42 -44.23
N LEU A 13 -56.66 -12.65 -44.15
CA LEU A 13 -56.77 -13.45 -42.92
C LEU A 13 -55.67 -14.51 -42.77
N LEU A 14 -54.69 -14.54 -43.67
CA LEU A 14 -53.70 -15.63 -43.78
C LEU A 14 -52.24 -15.23 -43.57
N PHE A 15 -51.95 -14.01 -43.12
CA PHE A 15 -50.56 -13.60 -42.81
C PHE A 15 -50.41 -12.75 -41.55
N SER A 16 -51.30 -12.96 -40.57
CA SER A 16 -51.18 -12.46 -39.20
C SER A 16 -50.84 -13.61 -38.24
N CYS A 17 -49.80 -14.38 -38.57
CA CYS A 17 -49.05 -15.14 -37.58
C CYS A 17 -47.81 -14.30 -37.21
N LEU A 18 -48.05 -13.22 -36.47
CA LEU A 18 -47.00 -12.60 -35.66
C LEU A 18 -46.58 -13.68 -34.67
N PHE A 19 -45.40 -14.25 -34.89
CA PHE A 19 -44.71 -15.02 -33.86
C PHE A 19 -44.47 -14.07 -32.69
N VAL A 20 -45.36 -14.13 -31.70
CA VAL A 20 -45.05 -13.72 -30.34
C VAL A 20 -44.02 -14.74 -29.85
N SER A 21 -42.76 -14.46 -30.17
CA SER A 21 -41.63 -14.97 -29.40
C SER A 21 -41.69 -14.24 -28.06
N CYS A 22 -42.47 -14.76 -27.12
CA CYS A 22 -42.16 -14.52 -25.72
C CYS A 22 -40.78 -15.15 -25.49
N ASP A 23 -39.74 -14.31 -25.50
CA ASP A 23 -38.47 -14.60 -24.85
C ASP A 23 -38.80 -14.88 -23.38
N ASP A 24 -39.07 -16.15 -23.04
CA ASP A 24 -39.08 -16.62 -21.66
C ASP A 24 -37.62 -16.61 -21.22
N GLY A 25 -37.10 -15.40 -21.00
CA GLY A 25 -35.75 -15.06 -20.60
C GLY A 25 -35.48 -15.54 -19.18
N LYS A 26 -35.68 -16.84 -18.95
CA LYS A 26 -35.13 -17.54 -17.82
C LYS A 26 -33.63 -17.55 -18.06
N ILE A 27 -32.94 -16.68 -17.33
CA ILE A 27 -31.52 -16.85 -17.10
C ILE A 27 -31.41 -18.16 -16.33
N TYR A 28 -31.12 -19.23 -17.05
CA TYR A 28 -30.66 -20.45 -16.44
C TYR A 28 -29.33 -20.11 -15.78
N ASP A 29 -29.24 -20.35 -14.47
CA ASP A 29 -27.96 -20.47 -13.80
C ASP A 29 -27.30 -21.75 -14.34
N GLU A 30 -26.83 -21.68 -15.58
CA GLU A 30 -25.76 -22.54 -16.02
C GLU A 30 -24.65 -22.24 -15.04
N GLY A 31 -24.39 -23.19 -14.14
CA GLY A 31 -23.37 -23.14 -13.11
C GLY A 31 -21.99 -22.92 -13.72
N ARG A 32 -21.79 -21.71 -14.23
CA ARG A 32 -20.51 -21.10 -14.52
C ARG A 32 -19.88 -21.00 -13.15
N HIS A 33 -19.18 -22.08 -12.79
CA HIS A 33 -17.87 -21.92 -12.23
C HIS A 33 -17.15 -20.90 -13.10
N VAL A 34 -17.25 -19.64 -12.72
CA VAL A 34 -16.26 -18.66 -13.09
C VAL A 34 -15.02 -19.22 -12.43
N GLU A 35 -14.21 -19.96 -13.20
CA GLU A 35 -12.80 -20.04 -12.88
C GLU A 35 -12.36 -18.60 -12.70
N ILE A 36 -12.10 -18.22 -11.45
CA ILE A 36 -11.44 -16.96 -11.19
C ILE A 36 -10.06 -17.18 -11.79
N GLU A 37 -9.87 -16.72 -13.03
CA GLU A 37 -8.55 -16.73 -13.66
C GLU A 37 -7.61 -15.91 -12.76
N GLY A 38 -6.48 -16.51 -12.41
CA GLY A 38 -5.45 -15.92 -11.56
C GLY A 38 -5.41 -16.50 -10.15
N GLY A 39 -4.18 -16.62 -9.64
CA GLY A 39 -3.92 -17.24 -8.36
C GLY A 39 -4.51 -16.49 -7.17
N ILE A 40 -4.48 -17.19 -6.03
CA ILE A 40 -5.10 -16.74 -4.77
C ILE A 40 -4.06 -16.81 -3.66
N ALA A 41 -3.98 -15.76 -2.86
CA ALA A 41 -3.20 -15.73 -1.62
C ALA A 41 -4.11 -15.45 -0.43
N ARG A 42 -3.98 -16.25 0.64
CA ARG A 42 -4.59 -16.00 1.95
C ARG A 42 -3.51 -15.67 2.95
N VAL A 43 -3.61 -14.53 3.60
CA VAL A 43 -2.63 -14.02 4.56
C VAL A 43 -3.29 -13.84 5.91
N THR A 44 -2.76 -14.50 6.93
CA THR A 44 -3.13 -14.32 8.34
C THR A 44 -1.98 -13.68 9.11
N ALA A 45 -2.29 -12.69 9.95
CA ALA A 45 -1.31 -11.97 10.73
C ALA A 45 -1.95 -11.26 11.93
N THR A 46 -1.13 -10.71 12.82
CA THR A 46 -1.51 -9.62 13.73
C THR A 46 -0.80 -8.35 13.27
N ILE A 47 -1.54 -7.34 12.82
CA ILE A 47 -0.97 -6.09 12.32
C ILE A 47 -1.12 -4.99 13.37
N GLN A 48 -0.01 -4.34 13.69
CA GLN A 48 0.04 -3.22 14.62
C GLN A 48 0.29 -1.90 13.88
N GLY A 49 -0.13 -0.78 14.48
CA GLY A 49 0.20 0.55 13.98
C GLY A 49 -0.59 1.01 12.75
N VAL A 50 -1.66 0.31 12.34
CA VAL A 50 -2.43 0.64 11.12
C VAL A 50 -2.89 2.10 11.08
N GLN A 51 -3.36 2.60 12.23
CA GLN A 51 -3.95 3.93 12.36
C GLN A 51 -2.93 5.07 12.39
N THR A 52 -1.63 4.77 12.41
CA THR A 52 -0.57 5.78 12.48
C THR A 52 -0.25 6.42 11.13
N TRP A 53 -0.75 5.83 10.03
CA TRP A 53 -0.50 6.32 8.68
C TRP A 53 -1.45 7.47 8.30
N PRO A 54 -0.95 8.51 7.59
CA PRO A 54 -1.80 9.52 6.99
C PRO A 54 -2.76 8.89 5.95
N SER A 55 -3.89 9.55 5.69
CA SER A 55 -4.93 9.08 4.75
C SER A 55 -4.46 8.88 3.30
N ASP A 56 -3.28 9.40 2.96
CA ASP A 56 -2.69 9.28 1.63
C ASP A 56 -1.99 7.94 1.38
N TYR A 57 -1.89 7.13 2.44
CA TYR A 57 -1.25 5.84 2.46
C TYR A 57 -2.22 4.77 2.90
N THR A 58 -1.99 3.54 2.47
CA THR A 58 -2.83 2.40 2.82
C THR A 58 -1.98 1.17 3.02
N ILE A 59 -2.17 0.49 4.15
CA ILE A 59 -1.57 -0.82 4.39
C ILE A 59 -2.39 -1.85 3.61
N VAL A 60 -1.71 -2.66 2.82
CA VAL A 60 -2.32 -3.61 1.88
C VAL A 60 -1.60 -4.96 1.93
N VAL A 61 -2.33 -6.00 1.53
CA VAL A 61 -1.72 -7.17 0.92
C VAL A 61 -1.72 -6.93 -0.60
N ALA A 62 -0.54 -6.93 -1.21
CA ALA A 62 -0.37 -6.57 -2.61
C ALA A 62 0.52 -7.55 -3.37
N GLY A 63 0.24 -7.68 -4.66
CA GLY A 63 1.04 -8.43 -5.62
C GLY A 63 1.81 -7.49 -6.54
N PHE A 64 3.11 -7.74 -6.68
CA PHE A 64 4.02 -6.96 -7.52
C PHE A 64 4.62 -7.81 -8.64
N LYS A 65 4.84 -7.16 -9.78
CA LYS A 65 5.67 -7.71 -10.85
C LYS A 65 7.14 -7.49 -10.49
N LYS A 66 8.02 -8.17 -11.22
CA LYS A 66 9.46 -8.07 -10.98
C LYS A 66 9.89 -6.64 -11.27
N ASP A 67 10.67 -6.06 -10.37
CA ASP A 67 11.23 -4.71 -10.50
C ASP A 67 10.18 -3.58 -10.64
N ASP A 68 8.89 -3.87 -10.41
CA ASP A 68 7.81 -2.89 -10.43
C ASP A 68 7.59 -2.32 -9.03
N GLU A 69 7.45 -1.01 -8.94
CA GLU A 69 7.12 -0.31 -7.70
C GLU A 69 5.61 -0.14 -7.52
N TYR A 70 4.79 -0.43 -8.53
CA TYR A 70 3.34 -0.29 -8.49
C TYR A 70 2.66 -1.66 -8.30
N ALA A 71 1.71 -1.73 -7.37
CA ALA A 71 0.98 -2.95 -7.11
C ALA A 71 0.05 -3.29 -8.29
N ALA A 72 0.25 -4.47 -8.89
CA ALA A 72 -0.62 -4.99 -9.94
C ALA A 72 -2.01 -5.35 -9.40
N VAL A 73 -2.03 -5.86 -8.16
CA VAL A 73 -3.25 -6.18 -7.41
C VAL A 73 -3.01 -5.82 -5.95
N ALA A 74 -4.00 -5.28 -5.26
CA ALA A 74 -3.88 -4.93 -3.85
C ALA A 74 -5.25 -5.02 -3.18
N LYS A 75 -5.23 -5.38 -1.89
CA LYS A 75 -6.40 -5.34 -1.02
C LYS A 75 -6.01 -4.73 0.32
N THR A 76 -6.77 -3.73 0.74
CA THR A 76 -6.59 -3.03 2.02
C THR A 76 -6.67 -4.02 3.18
N VAL A 77 -5.72 -3.89 4.10
CA VAL A 77 -5.74 -4.62 5.36
C VAL A 77 -6.83 -4.04 6.25
N THR A 78 -7.68 -4.93 6.76
CA THR A 78 -8.63 -4.63 7.83
C THR A 78 -8.34 -5.58 8.98
N THR A 79 -8.20 -5.03 10.18
CA THR A 79 -7.92 -5.80 11.40
C THR A 79 -9.14 -5.85 12.30
N ALA A 80 -9.25 -6.92 13.09
CA ALA A 80 -10.10 -6.93 14.28
C ALA A 80 -9.51 -6.04 15.39
N ASP A 81 -10.23 -5.92 16.50
CA ASP A 81 -9.85 -5.07 17.65
C ASP A 81 -8.51 -5.49 18.28
N ASP A 82 -8.15 -6.78 18.20
CA ASP A 82 -6.89 -7.33 18.68
C ASP A 82 -5.74 -7.20 17.66
N GLY A 83 -5.98 -6.55 16.53
CA GLY A 83 -5.03 -6.42 15.43
C GLY A 83 -4.98 -7.63 14.50
N SER A 84 -5.72 -8.71 14.76
CA SER A 84 -5.71 -9.89 13.90
C SER A 84 -6.30 -9.60 12.52
N MET A 85 -5.74 -10.21 11.48
CA MET A 85 -6.22 -10.16 10.11
C MET A 85 -6.25 -11.57 9.50
N ASP A 86 -7.24 -11.78 8.64
CA ASP A 86 -7.36 -12.94 7.75
C ASP A 86 -7.87 -12.43 6.40
N LEU A 87 -6.95 -12.26 5.45
CA LEU A 87 -7.21 -11.57 4.19
C LEU A 87 -6.95 -12.49 3.01
N ILE A 88 -7.95 -12.61 2.13
CA ILE A 88 -7.83 -13.30 0.84
C ILE A 88 -7.69 -12.27 -0.28
N LEU A 89 -6.58 -12.34 -1.01
CA LEU A 89 -6.27 -11.63 -2.25
C LEU A 89 -6.51 -12.60 -3.42
N LYS A 90 -7.38 -12.21 -4.36
CA LYS A 90 -7.78 -13.03 -5.52
C LYS A 90 -7.46 -12.30 -6.82
N GLY A 91 -7.42 -13.04 -7.93
CA GLY A 91 -7.18 -12.48 -9.25
C GLY A 91 -5.74 -12.01 -9.42
N ILE A 92 -4.79 -12.73 -8.82
CA ILE A 92 -3.37 -12.45 -8.95
C ILE A 92 -2.95 -12.96 -10.33
N SER A 93 -2.52 -12.07 -11.23
CA SER A 93 -2.08 -12.48 -12.57
C SER A 93 -0.79 -13.29 -12.52
N ASN A 94 -0.56 -14.12 -13.53
CA ASN A 94 0.67 -14.91 -13.69
C ASN A 94 1.95 -14.06 -13.91
N GLU A 95 1.81 -12.75 -14.11
CA GLU A 95 2.94 -11.81 -14.18
C GLU A 95 3.42 -11.33 -12.80
N VAL A 96 2.59 -11.51 -11.76
CA VAL A 96 2.98 -11.24 -10.37
C VAL A 96 3.92 -12.34 -9.90
N ASN A 97 5.01 -11.94 -9.24
CA ASN A 97 5.99 -12.88 -8.68
C ASN A 97 6.30 -12.61 -7.21
N GLN A 98 5.71 -11.59 -6.62
CA GLN A 98 5.93 -11.23 -5.22
C GLN A 98 4.60 -10.85 -4.57
N ILE A 99 4.37 -11.37 -3.37
CA ILE A 99 3.27 -10.97 -2.49
C ILE A 99 3.86 -10.29 -1.27
N GLU A 100 3.26 -9.17 -0.88
CA GLU A 100 3.74 -8.36 0.23
C GLU A 100 2.63 -7.93 1.16
N VAL A 101 3.00 -7.76 2.44
CA VAL A 101 2.29 -6.87 3.35
C VAL A 101 3.08 -5.57 3.42
N CYS A 102 2.52 -4.52 2.86
CA CYS A 102 3.24 -3.27 2.60
C CYS A 102 2.32 -2.06 2.69
N VAL A 103 2.92 -0.88 2.59
CA VAL A 103 2.19 0.39 2.43
C VAL A 103 2.32 0.85 0.99
N ILE A 104 1.20 1.27 0.41
CA ILE A 104 1.15 1.94 -0.88
C ILE A 104 0.56 3.34 -0.75
N ASN A 105 0.91 4.24 -1.67
CA ASN A 105 0.24 5.54 -1.81
C ASN A 105 -1.03 5.45 -2.69
N LYS A 106 -1.70 6.58 -2.92
CA LYS A 106 -2.88 6.69 -3.80
C LYS A 106 -2.66 6.19 -5.24
N LEU A 107 -1.42 6.18 -5.73
CA LEU A 107 -1.07 5.68 -7.06
C LEU A 107 -0.73 4.19 -7.06
N ARG A 108 -0.87 3.51 -5.91
CA ARG A 108 -0.43 2.13 -5.67
C ARG A 108 1.08 1.92 -5.73
N LYS A 109 1.88 2.98 -5.63
CA LYS A 109 3.33 2.87 -5.50
C LYS A 109 3.67 2.38 -4.09
N ARG A 110 4.50 1.35 -4.01
CA ARG A 110 5.09 0.78 -2.78
C ARG A 110 5.96 1.82 -2.09
N ILE A 111 5.66 2.07 -0.83
CA ILE A 111 6.41 2.99 0.04
C ILE A 111 7.38 2.20 0.91
N VAL A 112 6.90 1.13 1.53
CA VAL A 112 7.69 0.24 2.39
C VAL A 112 7.00 -1.12 2.47
N SER A 113 7.80 -2.19 2.50
CA SER A 113 7.32 -3.55 2.75
C SER A 113 7.71 -4.00 4.15
N PHE A 114 6.79 -4.65 4.84
CA PHE A 114 7.05 -5.26 6.15
C PHE A 114 7.23 -6.77 6.06
N TYR A 115 6.59 -7.38 5.06
CA TYR A 115 6.74 -8.78 4.71
C TYR A 115 6.74 -8.92 3.20
N GLN A 116 7.58 -9.80 2.68
CA GLN A 116 7.64 -10.15 1.26
C GLN A 116 7.86 -11.66 1.13
N THR A 117 7.20 -12.27 0.15
CA THR A 117 7.45 -13.65 -0.26
C THR A 117 7.32 -13.77 -1.76
N ASP A 118 8.06 -14.72 -2.34
CA ASP A 118 7.88 -15.11 -3.72
C ASP A 118 6.48 -15.68 -3.93
N PHE A 119 5.94 -15.43 -5.11
CA PHE A 119 4.66 -15.95 -5.58
C PHE A 119 4.85 -16.60 -6.94
N THR A 120 4.23 -17.75 -7.11
CA THR A 120 4.13 -18.41 -8.41
C THR A 120 2.69 -18.83 -8.57
N ASP A 121 2.10 -18.45 -9.70
CA ASP A 121 0.73 -18.81 -10.00
C ASP A 121 0.61 -20.34 -10.05
N SER A 122 -0.36 -20.87 -9.32
CA SER A 122 -0.63 -22.29 -9.19
C SER A 122 -2.14 -22.50 -9.02
N SER A 123 -2.63 -23.70 -9.27
CA SER A 123 -4.05 -24.02 -9.05
C SER A 123 -4.45 -24.01 -7.57
N ASP A 124 -3.50 -24.00 -6.63
CA ASP A 124 -3.75 -23.93 -5.19
C ASP A 124 -3.59 -22.51 -4.62
N THR A 125 -4.23 -22.28 -3.48
CA THR A 125 -4.11 -21.03 -2.72
C THR A 125 -2.78 -20.99 -1.96
N LEU A 126 -1.99 -19.94 -2.18
CA LEU A 126 -0.86 -19.62 -1.31
C LEU A 126 -1.38 -19.22 0.07
N LYS A 127 -1.05 -19.98 1.12
CA LYS A 127 -1.45 -19.68 2.50
C LYS A 127 -0.24 -19.22 3.30
N LEU A 128 -0.34 -18.02 3.87
CA LEU A 128 0.73 -17.38 4.63
C LEU A 128 0.24 -17.06 6.04
N ASP A 129 0.95 -17.57 7.05
CA ASP A 129 0.86 -17.08 8.42
C ASP A 129 2.17 -16.35 8.72
N ILE A 130 2.08 -15.03 8.86
CA ILE A 130 3.25 -14.14 8.96
C ILE A 130 3.47 -13.63 10.39
N GLY A 131 2.71 -14.14 11.36
CA GLY A 131 2.83 -13.73 12.76
C GLY A 131 2.47 -12.27 13.01
N THR A 132 3.24 -11.60 13.87
CA THR A 132 3.05 -10.19 14.21
C THR A 132 3.87 -9.28 13.30
N VAL A 133 3.20 -8.31 12.68
CA VAL A 133 3.83 -7.29 11.85
C VAL A 133 3.60 -5.94 12.49
N ASN A 134 4.69 -5.27 12.89
CA ASN A 134 4.64 -3.85 13.20
C ASN A 134 4.55 -3.07 11.88
N ALA A 135 3.37 -2.55 11.56
CA ALA A 135 3.14 -1.72 10.39
C ALA A 135 2.95 -0.24 10.79
N SER A 136 3.53 0.21 11.91
CA SER A 136 3.49 1.64 12.29
C SER A 136 4.22 2.52 11.27
N LEU A 137 3.81 3.78 11.19
CA LEU A 137 4.43 4.81 10.36
C LEU A 137 5.90 4.97 10.71
N PHE A 138 6.24 4.97 12.01
CA PHE A 138 7.63 5.09 12.44
C PHE A 138 8.47 3.88 12.04
N ASN A 139 7.94 2.64 12.15
CA ASN A 139 8.64 1.48 11.62
C ASN A 139 8.81 1.57 10.09
N GLY A 140 7.83 2.14 9.39
CA GLY A 140 7.94 2.48 7.98
C GLY A 140 9.09 3.45 7.70
N ILE A 141 9.24 4.51 8.51
CA ILE A 141 10.34 5.49 8.43
C ILE A 141 11.68 4.85 8.75
N GLN A 142 11.74 4.02 9.80
CA GLN A 142 12.95 3.28 10.17
C GLN A 142 13.46 2.49 8.97
N LYS A 143 12.60 1.67 8.34
CA LYS A 143 12.98 0.82 7.22
C LYS A 143 13.26 1.57 5.92
N SER A 144 12.41 2.52 5.55
CA SER A 144 12.47 3.17 4.23
C SER A 144 13.40 4.39 4.16
N ILE A 145 13.72 4.99 5.31
CA ILE A 145 14.55 6.20 5.41
C ILE A 145 15.82 5.89 6.21
N PHE A 146 15.70 5.53 7.48
CA PHE A 146 16.88 5.45 8.35
C PHE A 146 17.79 4.29 7.96
N ASP A 147 17.26 3.07 7.84
CA ASP A 147 18.02 1.88 7.47
C ASP A 147 18.61 2.00 6.07
N ALA A 148 17.87 2.63 5.15
CA ALA A 148 18.25 2.77 3.75
C ALA A 148 19.33 3.85 3.52
N SER A 149 19.37 4.91 4.33
CA SER A 149 20.13 6.11 4.00
C SER A 149 20.94 6.72 5.16
N CYS A 150 20.70 6.32 6.41
CA CYS A 150 21.28 7.00 7.56
C CYS A 150 22.15 6.09 8.45
N THR A 151 21.71 4.85 8.68
CA THR A 151 22.34 3.93 9.65
C THR A 151 23.80 3.60 9.32
N GLY A 152 24.20 3.66 8.04
CA GLY A 152 25.58 3.45 7.60
C GLY A 152 26.59 4.35 8.33
N CYS A 153 26.21 5.58 8.67
CA CYS A 153 27.03 6.51 9.48
C CYS A 153 26.50 6.67 10.91
N HIS A 154 25.21 6.44 11.12
CA HIS A 154 24.53 6.64 12.41
C HIS A 154 24.26 5.32 13.15
N GLY A 155 25.30 4.51 13.34
CA GLY A 155 25.32 3.46 14.36
C GLY A 155 25.22 2.00 13.88
N ALA A 156 25.14 1.71 12.58
CA ALA A 156 25.27 0.33 12.08
C ALA A 156 26.71 -0.21 12.18
N GLY A 157 27.70 0.69 12.18
CA GLY A 157 29.11 0.36 12.36
C GLY A 157 29.56 0.36 13.82
N ALA A 158 30.88 0.42 14.03
CA ALA A 158 31.49 0.47 15.37
C ALA A 158 31.23 1.78 16.13
N SER A 159 30.76 2.82 15.44
CA SER A 159 30.47 4.14 16.00
C SER A 159 29.21 4.74 15.39
N ALA A 160 28.68 5.76 16.06
CA ALA A 160 27.60 6.60 15.57
C ALA A 160 28.13 8.02 15.38
N ALA A 161 27.95 8.59 14.20
CA ALA A 161 28.32 9.98 13.92
C ALA A 161 27.62 10.92 14.93
N ASP A 162 28.42 11.77 15.58
CA ASP A 162 27.99 12.69 16.65
C ASP A 162 27.24 12.01 17.82
N GLY A 163 27.45 10.71 18.02
CA GLY A 163 26.73 9.91 19.02
C GLY A 163 25.25 9.67 18.71
N LEU A 164 24.77 10.04 17.51
CA LEU A 164 23.39 9.86 17.08
C LEU A 164 23.19 8.46 16.48
N TYR A 165 22.46 7.60 17.18
CA TYR A 165 22.10 6.26 16.72
C TYR A 165 20.74 6.29 16.02
N LEU A 166 20.71 5.97 14.73
CA LEU A 166 19.50 5.89 13.90
C LEU A 166 19.11 4.44 13.56
N THR A 167 19.75 3.46 14.20
CA THR A 167 19.40 2.04 14.07
C THR A 167 18.11 1.71 14.80
N GLU A 168 17.41 0.67 14.32
CA GLU A 168 16.23 0.09 14.98
C GLU A 168 16.46 -0.14 16.49
N GLY A 169 15.44 0.15 17.29
CA GLY A 169 15.48 0.06 18.76
C GLY A 169 16.24 1.17 19.47
N LYS A 170 16.84 2.14 18.75
CA LYS A 170 17.56 3.29 19.34
C LYS A 170 17.09 4.64 18.78
N SER A 171 16.82 4.67 17.47
CA SER A 171 16.48 5.86 16.69
C SER A 171 15.43 6.76 17.33
N TYR A 172 14.32 6.18 17.83
CA TYR A 172 13.23 6.95 18.42
C TYR A 172 13.71 7.80 19.61
N SER A 173 14.30 7.13 20.60
CA SER A 173 14.83 7.77 21.81
C SER A 173 15.99 8.73 21.55
N ALA A 174 16.73 8.52 20.45
CA ALA A 174 17.84 9.37 20.06
C ALA A 174 17.40 10.66 19.34
N LEU A 175 16.19 10.68 18.77
CA LEU A 175 15.66 11.79 17.99
C LEU A 175 14.61 12.61 18.74
N VAL A 176 13.60 11.93 19.29
CA VAL A 176 12.37 12.58 19.71
C VAL A 176 12.57 13.29 21.05
N ASN A 177 12.27 14.59 21.08
CA ASN A 177 12.51 15.48 22.22
C ASN A 177 13.98 15.55 22.68
N VAL A 178 14.93 15.25 21.80
CA VAL A 178 16.37 15.38 22.07
C VAL A 178 16.87 16.69 21.50
N LYS A 179 17.63 17.47 22.29
CA LYS A 179 18.21 18.73 21.84
C LYS A 179 19.22 18.50 20.70
N ALA A 180 19.12 19.25 19.62
CA ALA A 180 20.11 19.23 18.56
C ALA A 180 21.30 20.12 18.94
N ASN A 181 22.44 19.51 19.29
CA ASN A 181 23.65 20.25 19.67
C ASN A 181 24.22 21.10 18.53
N SER A 182 24.01 20.68 17.29
CA SER A 182 24.46 21.40 16.09
C SER A 182 23.49 22.49 15.61
N SER A 183 22.34 22.67 16.28
CA SER A 183 21.39 23.72 15.91
C SER A 183 21.77 25.05 16.55
N ASN A 184 22.06 26.06 15.72
CA ASN A 184 22.31 27.44 16.18
C ASN A 184 21.08 28.08 16.84
N GLU A 185 19.88 27.61 16.50
CA GLU A 185 18.59 28.09 17.02
C GLU A 185 18.12 27.29 18.25
N GLY A 186 18.85 26.24 18.65
CA GLY A 186 18.50 25.41 19.79
C GLY A 186 17.28 24.50 19.56
N LYS A 187 17.01 24.11 18.31
CA LYS A 187 15.93 23.18 17.94
C LYS A 187 16.12 21.79 18.57
N MET A 188 15.05 21.01 18.61
CA MET A 188 15.12 19.58 18.90
C MET A 188 15.48 18.83 17.61
N LEU A 189 16.13 17.66 17.70
CA LEU A 189 16.35 16.77 16.56
C LEU A 189 15.02 16.43 15.90
N VAL A 190 14.05 15.98 16.70
CA VAL A 190 12.63 15.91 16.35
C VAL A 190 11.80 16.53 17.47
N LYS A 191 10.99 17.54 17.13
CA LYS A 191 9.98 18.14 18.00
C LYS A 191 8.60 17.63 17.58
N PRO A 192 7.94 16.77 18.38
CA PRO A 192 6.58 16.30 18.09
C PRO A 192 5.61 17.44 17.79
N GLY A 193 4.87 17.31 16.69
CA GLY A 193 3.84 18.27 16.26
C GLY A 193 4.38 19.58 15.68
N ASP A 194 5.67 19.67 15.38
CA ASP A 194 6.28 20.92 14.91
C ASP A 194 7.52 20.62 14.03
N ALA A 195 7.28 20.40 12.73
CA ALA A 195 8.37 20.10 11.79
C ALA A 195 9.32 21.27 11.57
N ASP A 196 8.82 22.52 11.64
CA ASP A 196 9.63 23.73 11.44
C ASP A 196 10.67 23.90 12.57
N ASN A 197 10.37 23.42 13.78
CA ASN A 197 11.30 23.39 14.91
C ASN A 197 11.98 22.02 15.10
N SER A 198 11.95 21.16 14.08
CA SER A 198 12.65 19.87 14.06
C SER A 198 13.90 19.96 13.19
N PHE A 199 15.07 19.89 13.82
CA PHE A 199 16.36 20.07 13.16
C PHE A 199 16.66 19.03 12.09
N ILE A 200 16.09 17.81 12.19
CA ILE A 200 16.21 16.81 11.13
C ILE A 200 15.67 17.32 9.79
N MET A 201 14.66 18.20 9.80
CA MET A 201 14.14 18.81 8.58
C MET A 201 15.17 19.77 7.99
N ASP A 202 15.73 20.68 8.78
CA ASP A 202 16.79 21.60 8.34
C ASP A 202 18.00 20.85 7.76
N VAL A 203 18.40 19.73 8.38
CA VAL A 203 19.49 18.88 7.90
C VAL A 203 19.19 18.32 6.50
N LEU A 204 17.97 17.85 6.28
CA LEU A 204 17.56 17.17 5.05
C LEU A 204 17.09 18.13 3.95
N THR A 205 16.69 19.37 4.26
CA THR A 205 16.19 20.33 3.28
C THR A 205 17.13 21.50 3.04
N GLU A 206 17.85 21.94 4.06
CA GLU A 206 18.73 23.12 4.01
C GLU A 206 20.22 22.78 4.11
N GLY A 207 20.56 21.55 4.50
CA GLY A 207 21.94 21.13 4.72
C GLY A 207 22.53 21.74 5.98
N ALA A 208 21.73 21.98 7.03
CA ALA A 208 22.11 22.68 8.25
C ALA A 208 23.10 21.94 9.17
N SER A 209 23.72 20.84 8.71
CA SER A 209 24.73 20.07 9.46
C SER A 209 26.14 20.28 8.93
N ASN A 210 27.14 19.86 9.72
CA ASN A 210 28.56 19.93 9.33
C ASN A 210 28.91 19.13 8.06
N HIS A 211 28.09 18.14 7.72
CA HIS A 211 28.13 17.42 6.45
C HIS A 211 26.85 17.74 5.68
N TYR A 212 26.94 17.84 4.34
CA TYR A 212 25.76 18.02 3.51
C TYR A 212 24.97 16.70 3.46
N HIS A 213 23.71 16.73 3.89
CA HIS A 213 22.78 15.58 3.88
C HIS A 213 21.52 15.84 3.05
N ASN A 214 21.37 17.04 2.50
CA ASN A 214 20.20 17.44 1.72
C ASN A 214 20.14 16.78 0.32
N ASP A 215 21.22 16.11 -0.08
CA ASP A 215 21.29 15.27 -1.27
C ASP A 215 20.79 13.83 -1.03
N LEU A 216 20.88 13.31 0.20
CA LEU A 216 20.56 11.91 0.54
C LEU A 216 19.15 11.48 0.11
N LEU A 217 18.17 12.37 0.22
CA LEU A 217 16.77 12.11 -0.13
C LEU A 217 16.27 12.99 -1.28
N SER A 218 17.18 13.68 -1.98
CA SER A 218 16.83 14.61 -3.06
C SER A 218 16.07 13.95 -4.22
N GLY A 219 16.35 12.67 -4.50
CA GLY A 219 15.63 11.85 -5.47
C GLY A 219 14.32 11.24 -4.96
N SER A 220 13.95 11.49 -3.71
CA SER A 220 12.78 10.90 -3.04
C SER A 220 12.05 11.93 -2.15
N PRO A 221 11.53 13.03 -2.71
CA PRO A 221 10.84 14.08 -1.93
C PRO A 221 9.63 13.56 -1.14
N GLU A 222 9.05 12.44 -1.56
CA GLU A 222 7.99 11.74 -0.82
C GLU A 222 8.46 11.21 0.54
N LYS A 223 9.74 10.84 0.70
CA LYS A 223 10.30 10.42 1.99
C LYS A 223 10.43 11.58 2.96
N ILE A 224 10.81 12.77 2.46
CA ILE A 224 10.80 14.01 3.26
C ILE A 224 9.37 14.34 3.69
N SER A 225 8.41 14.21 2.79
CA SER A 225 6.99 14.44 3.09
C SER A 225 6.44 13.45 4.12
N LEU A 226 6.87 12.18 4.05
CA LEU A 226 6.50 11.15 5.00
C LEU A 226 7.08 11.43 6.40
N LEU A 227 8.36 11.78 6.48
CA LEU A 227 9.01 12.16 7.73
C LEU A 227 8.34 13.39 8.35
N LYS A 228 8.05 14.41 7.54
CA LYS A 228 7.30 15.60 7.99
C LYS A 228 5.93 15.20 8.54
N SER A 229 5.19 14.35 7.83
CA SER A 229 3.86 13.90 8.26
C SER A 229 3.90 13.16 9.60
N TRP A 230 4.94 12.34 9.84
CA TRP A 230 5.16 11.69 11.13
C TRP A 230 5.43 12.70 12.24
N ILE A 231 6.29 13.69 12.00
CA ILE A 231 6.60 14.73 12.98
C ILE A 231 5.33 15.53 13.33
N GLU A 232 4.62 16.02 12.31
CA GLU A 232 3.37 16.77 12.48
C GLU A 232 2.27 15.93 13.16
N GLY A 233 2.26 14.61 12.92
CA GLY A 233 1.40 13.65 13.60
C GLY A 233 1.76 13.37 15.07
N GLY A 234 2.70 14.13 15.65
CA GLY A 234 3.14 13.99 17.03
C GLY A 234 4.27 12.98 17.24
N ALA A 235 4.95 12.55 16.17
CA ALA A 235 6.12 11.67 16.21
C ALA A 235 5.91 10.42 17.09
N GLN A 236 4.83 9.68 16.86
CA GLN A 236 4.52 8.44 17.57
C GLN A 236 5.44 7.29 17.13
N GLU A 237 5.81 6.40 18.04
CA GLU A 237 6.58 5.16 17.74
C GLU A 237 5.69 4.06 17.11
#